data_AF-A0A151RTE8-F1
#
_entry.id   AF-A0A151RTE8-F1
#
_cell.length_a   1.000
_cell.length_b   1.000
_cell.length_c   1.000
_cell.angle_alpha   90.00
_cell.angle_beta   90.00
_cell.angle_gamma   90.00
#
_symmetry.space_group_name_H-M   'P 1'
#
loop_
_entity.id
_entity.type
_entity.pdbx_description
1 polymer ?
#
loop_
_entity_poly.entity_id
_entity_poly.type
_entity_poly.pdbx_seq_one_letter_code
_entity_poly.pdbx_strand_id
1 'polypeptide(L)'
;MHLLQANNLEGYVNKDTPCPSKTTSSSDVAQPNLAYKFWCRQDNHVSHARIISLKERLSSITKGMSSVHDYLRNICSIVDELALIGHPVDDIDLVIAALNGLGPTFREFSASIRTRDSPL
;
A
#
# COMPACT_ATOMS: atom_id res chain seq x y z
N MET A 1 8.39 12.96 10.18
CA MET A 1 9.07 13.24 8.90
C MET A 1 8.25 12.61 7.79
N HIS A 2 7.80 13.37 6.79
CA HIS A 2 6.97 12.83 5.69
C HIS A 2 7.85 11.98 4.76
N LEU A 3 7.36 10.82 4.29
CA LEU A 3 8.16 9.85 3.51
C LEU A 3 8.81 10.49 2.26
N LEU A 4 8.11 11.44 1.62
CA LEU A 4 8.61 12.20 0.47
C LEU A 4 9.75 13.16 0.83
N GLN A 5 9.68 13.79 2.01
CA GLN A 5 10.70 14.71 2.51
C GLN A 5 11.99 13.95 2.87
N ALA A 6 11.87 12.75 3.45
CA ALA A 6 13.00 11.89 3.76
C ALA A 6 13.77 11.39 2.54
N ASN A 7 13.11 11.34 1.38
CA ASN A 7 13.68 10.82 0.13
C ASN A 7 13.94 11.92 -0.91
N ASN A 8 13.88 13.20 -0.51
CA ASN A 8 14.08 14.36 -1.38
C ASN A 8 13.17 14.38 -2.64
N LEU A 9 11.94 13.85 -2.51
CA LEU A 9 10.99 13.77 -3.61
C LEU A 9 9.94 14.89 -3.61
N GLU A 10 9.87 15.70 -2.55
CA GLU A 10 8.85 16.74 -2.36
C GLU A 10 8.84 17.79 -3.48
N GLY A 11 10.00 18.20 -3.98
CA GLY A 11 10.11 19.17 -5.07
C GLY A 11 9.46 18.70 -6.38
N TYR A 12 9.38 17.39 -6.63
CA TYR A 12 8.68 16.86 -7.81
C TYR A 12 7.16 16.97 -7.69
N VAL A 13 6.62 16.86 -6.47
CA VAL A 13 5.18 17.01 -6.21
C VAL A 13 4.78 18.49 -6.27
N ASN A 14 5.61 19.37 -5.71
CA ASN A 14 5.38 20.82 -5.69
C ASN A 14 5.70 21.51 -7.03
N LYS A 15 6.27 20.79 -8.00
CA LYS A 15 6.75 21.27 -9.31
C LYS A 15 7.97 22.19 -9.25
N ASP A 16 8.64 22.30 -8.11
CA ASP A 16 9.92 23.00 -7.96
C ASP A 16 11.06 22.25 -8.66
N THR A 17 10.95 20.92 -8.77
CA THR A 17 11.91 20.05 -9.46
C THR A 17 11.22 19.39 -10.65
N PRO A 18 11.61 19.70 -11.91
CA PRO A 18 11.03 19.03 -13.08
C PRO A 18 11.50 17.58 -13.15
N CYS A 19 10.66 16.70 -13.69
CA CYS A 19 11.05 15.32 -13.94
C CYS A 19 12.20 15.29 -14.98
N PRO A 20 13.30 14.58 -14.72
CA PRO A 20 14.42 14.49 -15.66
C PRO A 20 13.99 13.77 -16.95
N SER A 21 14.50 14.20 -18.10
CA SER A 21 14.21 13.56 -19.39
C SER A 21 14.81 12.16 -19.48
N LYS A 22 14.12 11.20 -20.12
CA LYS A 22 14.57 9.80 -20.26
C LYS A 22 15.89 9.64 -21.03
N THR A 23 16.15 10.54 -21.96
CA THR A 23 17.30 10.51 -22.87
C THR A 23 17.88 11.92 -22.99
N THR A 24 19.20 12.03 -23.10
CA THR A 24 19.89 13.28 -23.45
C THR A 24 20.39 13.21 -24.89
N SER A 25 20.10 14.23 -25.69
CA SER A 25 20.59 14.36 -27.07
C SER A 25 21.92 15.11 -27.07
N SER A 26 23.01 14.38 -26.84
CA SER A 26 24.36 14.91 -27.07
C SER A 26 24.83 14.36 -28.41
N SER A 27 24.82 15.21 -29.44
CA SER A 27 25.39 14.92 -30.78
C SER A 27 24.69 13.78 -31.54
N ASP A 28 23.42 13.96 -31.92
CA ASP A 28 22.59 13.05 -32.76
C ASP A 28 22.42 11.60 -32.30
N VAL A 29 23.01 11.21 -31.16
CA VAL A 29 22.85 9.90 -30.55
C VAL A 29 22.09 10.04 -29.23
N ALA A 30 20.96 9.34 -29.15
CA ALA A 30 20.19 9.20 -27.92
C ALA A 30 21.03 8.51 -26.83
N GLN A 31 21.47 9.26 -25.81
CA GLN A 31 22.19 8.71 -24.66
C GLN A 31 21.26 8.52 -23.44
N PRO A 32 21.38 7.41 -22.69
CA PRO A 32 20.56 7.16 -21.51
C PRO A 32 20.86 8.17 -20.39
N ASN A 33 19.83 8.82 -19.85
CA ASN A 33 20.00 9.76 -18.74
C ASN A 33 20.10 9.03 -17.38
N LEU A 34 21.22 9.18 -16.70
CA LEU A 34 21.42 8.63 -15.35
C LEU A 34 20.48 9.26 -14.31
N ALA A 35 20.22 10.58 -14.41
CA ALA A 35 19.32 11.26 -13.48
C ALA A 35 17.88 10.71 -13.54
N TYR A 36 17.39 10.36 -14.74
CA TYR A 36 16.11 9.68 -14.91
C TYR A 36 16.09 8.30 -14.25
N LYS A 37 17.16 7.51 -14.42
CA LYS A 37 17.27 6.20 -13.76
C LYS A 37 17.27 6.32 -12.24
N PHE A 38 18.01 7.29 -11.69
CA PHE A 38 18.03 7.54 -10.25
C PHE A 38 16.66 7.97 -9.73
N TRP A 39 15.98 8.88 -10.43
CA TRP A 39 14.63 9.31 -10.10
C TRP A 39 13.64 8.13 -10.07
N CYS A 40 13.58 7.32 -11.13
CA CYS A 40 12.71 6.13 -11.16
C CYS A 40 13.02 5.15 -10.03
N ARG A 41 14.31 4.93 -9.72
CA ARG A 41 14.70 4.04 -8.64
C ARG A 41 14.23 4.56 -7.28
N GLN A 42 14.38 5.85 -7.05
CA GLN A 42 14.00 6.50 -5.79
C GLN A 42 12.48 6.51 -5.60
N ASP A 43 11.73 6.83 -6.66
CA ASP A 43 10.27 6.79 -6.68
C ASP A 43 9.77 5.36 -6.43
N ASN A 44 10.30 4.37 -7.15
CA ASN A 44 9.96 2.97 -6.95
C ASN A 44 10.25 2.51 -5.52
N HIS A 45 11.39 2.89 -4.96
CA HIS A 45 11.74 2.55 -3.57
C HIS A 45 10.72 3.10 -2.56
N VAL A 46 10.33 4.37 -2.72
CA VAL A 46 9.34 5.01 -1.84
C VAL A 46 7.96 4.38 -1.96
N SER A 47 7.51 4.12 -3.19
CA SER A 47 6.26 3.43 -3.47
C SER A 47 6.23 2.03 -2.84
N HIS A 48 7.29 1.24 -3.03
CA HIS A 48 7.43 -0.08 -2.41
C HIS A 48 7.41 -0.01 -0.88
N ALA A 49 8.12 0.94 -0.26
CA ALA A 49 8.11 1.11 1.19
C ALA A 49 6.70 1.44 1.72
N ARG A 50 5.94 2.28 0.99
CA ARG A 50 4.55 2.60 1.35
C ARG A 50 3.64 1.38 1.26
N ILE A 51 3.75 0.60 0.19
CA ILE A 51 2.97 -0.64 0.01
C ILE A 51 3.25 -1.61 1.16
N ILE A 52 4.53 -1.85 1.47
CA ILE A 52 4.93 -2.75 2.57
C ILE A 52 4.32 -2.28 3.89
N SER A 53 4.47 -1.00 4.23
CA SER A 53 3.93 -0.44 5.46
C SER A 53 2.41 -0.60 5.56
N LEU A 54 1.68 -0.40 4.46
CA LEU A 54 0.23 -0.58 4.43
C LEU A 54 -0.18 -2.04 4.60
N LYS A 55 0.52 -2.97 3.94
CA LYS A 55 0.27 -4.42 4.08
C LYS A 55 0.58 -4.91 5.49
N GLU A 56 1.65 -4.41 6.10
CA GLU A 56 2.00 -4.70 7.50
C GLU A 56 0.91 -4.19 8.44
N ARG A 57 0.45 -2.94 8.27
CA ARG A 57 -0.68 -2.38 9.02
C ARG A 57 -1.94 -3.23 8.88
N LEU A 58 -2.27 -3.67 7.66
CA LEU A 58 -3.42 -4.54 7.41
C LEU A 58 -3.29 -5.89 8.10
N SER A 59 -2.10 -6.50 8.10
CA SER A 59 -1.88 -7.80 8.75
C SER A 59 -1.84 -7.75 10.28
N SER A 60 -1.45 -6.61 10.84
CA SER A 60 -1.27 -6.43 12.29
C SER A 60 -2.47 -5.82 12.98
N ILE A 61 -3.45 -5.31 12.22
CA ILE A 61 -4.63 -4.67 12.80
C ILE A 61 -5.50 -5.71 13.54
N THR A 62 -5.83 -5.37 14.77
CA THR A 62 -6.74 -6.16 15.60
C THR A 62 -7.82 -5.27 16.18
N LYS A 63 -9.00 -5.83 16.44
CA LYS A 63 -10.10 -5.10 17.07
C LYS A 63 -9.71 -4.60 18.45
N GLY A 64 -9.02 -5.44 19.23
CA GLY A 64 -8.68 -5.13 20.62
C GLY A 64 -9.91 -4.66 21.41
N MET A 65 -9.80 -3.53 22.08
CA MET A 65 -10.89 -2.90 22.85
C MET A 65 -11.81 -2.00 22.00
N SER A 66 -11.52 -1.79 20.71
CA SER A 66 -12.36 -0.95 19.85
C SER A 66 -13.69 -1.62 19.49
N SER A 67 -14.65 -0.82 19.00
CA SER A 67 -15.89 -1.35 18.44
C SER A 67 -15.62 -2.11 17.14
N VAL A 68 -16.50 -3.04 16.76
CA VAL A 68 -16.40 -3.72 15.45
C VAL A 68 -16.48 -2.71 14.31
N HIS A 69 -17.31 -1.66 14.46
CA HIS A 69 -17.44 -0.61 13.46
C HIS A 69 -16.12 0.13 13.22
N ASP A 70 -15.47 0.60 14.29
CA ASP A 70 -14.21 1.35 14.18
C ASP A 70 -13.09 0.47 13.60
N TYR A 71 -13.04 -0.78 14.03
CA TYR A 71 -12.11 -1.77 13.49
C TYR A 71 -12.28 -1.99 11.98
N LEU A 72 -13.51 -2.26 11.52
CA LEU A 72 -13.79 -2.46 10.10
C LEU A 72 -13.53 -1.19 9.29
N ARG A 73 -13.88 -0.02 9.83
CA ARG A 73 -13.61 1.26 9.16
C ARG A 73 -12.10 1.50 8.98
N ASN A 74 -11.29 1.13 9.96
CA ASN A 74 -9.83 1.22 9.85
C ASN A 74 -9.28 0.26 8.78
N ILE A 75 -9.83 -0.95 8.69
CA ILE A 75 -9.46 -1.89 7.61
C ILE A 75 -9.79 -1.28 6.24
N CYS A 76 -11.02 -0.80 6.04
CA CYS A 76 -11.43 -0.16 4.78
C CYS A 76 -10.50 1.00 4.42
N SER A 77 -10.16 1.86 5.38
CA SER A 77 -9.22 2.97 5.13
C SER A 77 -7.87 2.49 4.63
N ILE A 78 -7.32 1.38 5.16
CA ILE A 78 -6.03 0.84 4.70
C ILE A 78 -6.16 0.24 3.30
N VAL A 79 -7.27 -0.45 3.02
CA VAL A 79 -7.56 -1.06 1.72
C VAL A 79 -7.78 0.01 0.65
N ASP A 80 -8.47 1.08 0.97
CA ASP A 80 -8.67 2.23 0.09
C ASP A 80 -7.33 2.90 -0.23
N GLU A 81 -6.46 3.09 0.77
CA GLU A 81 -5.10 3.60 0.56
C GLU A 81 -4.29 2.69 -0.37
N LEU A 82 -4.40 1.37 -0.22
CA LEU A 82 -3.75 0.38 -1.09
C LEU A 82 -4.30 0.41 -2.52
N ALA A 83 -5.62 0.54 -2.69
CA ALA A 83 -6.27 0.68 -3.99
C ALA A 83 -5.85 1.98 -4.70
N LEU A 84 -5.75 3.09 -3.97
CA LEU A 84 -5.33 4.39 -4.51
C LEU A 84 -3.91 4.37 -5.10
N ILE A 85 -3.01 3.53 -4.56
CA ILE A 85 -1.64 3.36 -5.06
C ILE A 85 -1.50 2.21 -6.07
N GLY A 86 -2.61 1.66 -6.57
CA GLY A 86 -2.62 0.63 -7.62
C GLY A 86 -2.43 -0.80 -7.10
N HIS A 87 -2.60 -1.03 -5.80
CA HIS A 87 -2.46 -2.34 -5.17
C HIS A 87 -3.75 -2.76 -4.43
N PRO A 88 -4.89 -2.90 -5.13
CA PRO A 88 -6.14 -3.30 -4.48
C PRO A 88 -6.01 -4.68 -3.82
N VAL A 89 -6.74 -4.87 -2.73
CA VAL A 89 -6.83 -6.14 -2.00
C VAL A 89 -8.02 -6.92 -2.54
N ASP A 90 -7.86 -8.23 -2.76
CA ASP A 90 -8.95 -9.12 -3.17
C ASP A 90 -10.00 -9.24 -2.06
N ASP A 91 -11.27 -9.41 -2.44
CA ASP A 91 -12.39 -9.49 -1.50
C ASP A 91 -12.25 -10.67 -0.52
N ILE A 92 -11.73 -11.82 -0.97
CA ILE A 92 -11.52 -12.99 -0.12
C ILE A 92 -10.38 -12.71 0.87
N ASP A 93 -9.27 -12.16 0.40
CA ASP A 93 -8.14 -11.77 1.26
C ASP A 93 -8.56 -10.72 2.29
N LEU A 94 -9.43 -9.79 1.90
CA LEU A 94 -10.02 -8.79 2.78
C LEU A 94 -10.88 -9.43 3.88
N VAL A 95 -11.75 -10.37 3.52
CA VAL A 95 -12.55 -11.13 4.49
C VAL A 95 -11.64 -11.89 5.45
N ILE A 96 -10.59 -12.55 4.94
CA ILE A 96 -9.62 -13.27 5.78
C ILE A 96 -8.93 -12.32 6.76
N ALA A 97 -8.43 -11.18 6.27
CA ALA A 97 -7.77 -10.17 7.10
C ALA A 97 -8.70 -9.63 8.20
N ALA A 98 -9.96 -9.32 7.85
CA ALA A 98 -10.95 -8.85 8.81
C ALA A 98 -11.29 -9.91 9.87
N LEU A 99 -11.46 -11.17 9.48
CA LEU A 99 -11.80 -12.25 10.42
C LEU A 99 -10.65 -12.61 11.37
N ASN A 100 -9.39 -12.40 10.95
CA ASN A 100 -8.20 -12.70 11.76
C ASN A 100 -8.04 -11.76 12.96
N GLY A 101 -8.48 -10.49 12.85
CA GLY A 101 -8.29 -9.49 13.90
C GLY A 101 -9.47 -9.30 14.86
N LEU A 102 -10.62 -9.97 14.66
CA LEU A 102 -11.81 -9.81 15.51
C LEU A 102 -11.62 -10.28 16.96
N GLY A 103 -10.70 -11.23 17.19
CA GLY A 103 -10.41 -11.77 18.51
C GLY A 103 -11.27 -12.97 18.91
N PRO A 104 -11.03 -13.54 20.11
CA PRO A 104 -11.56 -14.86 20.49
C PRO A 104 -13.07 -14.88 20.71
N THR A 105 -13.71 -13.74 21.01
CA THR A 105 -15.17 -13.63 21.21
C THR A 105 -15.95 -13.90 19.92
N PHE A 106 -15.34 -13.69 18.75
CA PHE A 106 -15.96 -13.91 17.45
C PHE A 106 -15.50 -15.22 16.79
N ARG A 107 -14.79 -16.09 17.53
CA ARG A 107 -14.17 -17.29 16.96
C ARG A 107 -15.16 -18.22 16.27
N GLU A 108 -16.33 -18.45 16.89
CA GLU A 108 -17.38 -19.30 16.31
C GLU A 108 -17.99 -18.69 15.04
N PHE A 109 -18.21 -17.37 15.06
CA PHE A 109 -18.66 -16.62 13.88
C PHE A 109 -17.64 -16.73 12.74
N SER A 110 -16.35 -16.47 13.01
CA SER A 110 -15.28 -16.58 12.02
C SER A 110 -15.12 -18.02 11.50
N ALA A 111 -15.33 -19.03 12.35
CA ALA A 111 -15.28 -20.43 11.93
C ALA A 111 -16.46 -20.78 11.00
N SER A 112 -17.68 -20.37 11.37
CA SER A 112 -18.88 -20.61 10.57
C SER A 112 -18.79 -20.03 9.17
N ILE A 113 -18.27 -18.80 9.03
CA ILE A 113 -18.05 -18.17 7.72
C ILE A 113 -17.05 -18.98 6.88
N ARG A 114 -15.93 -19.45 7.46
CA ARG A 114 -14.93 -20.24 6.75
C ARG A 114 -15.42 -21.61 6.29
N THR A 115 -16.34 -22.22 7.04
CA THR A 115 -16.89 -23.55 6.68
C THR A 115 -17.97 -23.52 5.61
N ARG A 116 -18.52 -22.35 5.27
CA ARG A 116 -19.63 -22.25 4.28
C ARG A 116 -19.20 -22.50 2.83
N ASP A 117 -17.90 -22.55 2.54
CA ASP A 117 -17.35 -22.79 1.20
C ASP A 117 -16.80 -24.21 0.98
N SER A 118 -17.00 -25.14 1.92
CA SER A 118 -16.65 -26.55 1.70
C SER A 118 -17.84 -27.27 1.02
N PRO A 119 -17.77 -27.60 -0.29
CA PRO A 119 -18.77 -28.48 -0.88
C PRO A 119 -18.64 -29.87 -0.24
N LEU A 120 -19.79 -30.43 0.16
CA LEU A 120 -19.92 -31.86 0.50
C LEU A 120 -19.78 -32.71 -0.77
#